data_AF-A0A6A5YX28-F1
#
_entry.id   AF-A0A6A5YX28-F1
#
_cell.length_a   1.000
_cell.length_b   1.000
_cell.length_c   1.000
_cell.angle_alpha   90.00
_cell.angle_beta   90.00
_cell.angle_gamma   90.00
#
_symmetry.space_group_name_H-M   'P 1'
#
loop_
_entity.id
_entity.type
_entity.pdbx_description
1 polymer ?
#
loop_
_entity_poly.entity_id
_entity_poly.type
_entity_poly.pdbx_seq_one_letter_code
_entity_poly.pdbx_strand_id
1 'polypeptide(L)'
;MYDRYFKRAFRSKLPTHPSDNYVLPSIDIDVLKLVVIDRHHVTKNFGTAFVRGFGLKRGAIACTTNCENQNPVVLATSDVDIAFAARAIHELGGGYIAVANGKVLGSVELAVAGCMR
;
A
#
# COMPACT_ATOMS: atom_id res chain seq x y z
N MET A 1 -4.99 19.72 8.94
CA MET A 1 -4.70 19.85 7.49
C MET A 1 -3.20 19.69 7.34
N TYR A 2 -2.77 18.71 6.54
CA TYR A 2 -1.38 18.25 6.34
C TYR A 2 -0.35 19.38 6.30
N ASP A 3 0.81 19.21 6.95
CA ASP A 3 2.01 20.01 6.67
C ASP A 3 2.53 19.65 5.26
N ARG A 4 1.86 20.25 4.26
CA ARG A 4 2.13 20.34 2.80
C ARG A 4 1.62 19.20 1.91
N TYR A 5 0.97 19.61 0.80
CA TYR A 5 0.48 18.78 -0.32
C TYR A 5 1.62 18.17 -1.17
N PHE A 6 2.83 18.74 -1.08
CA PHE A 6 3.94 18.37 -1.95
C PHE A 6 4.82 17.27 -1.33
N LYS A 7 5.09 16.23 -2.13
CA LYS A 7 6.05 15.17 -1.79
C LYS A 7 7.43 15.79 -1.56
N ARG A 8 8.10 15.39 -0.48
CA ARG A 8 9.49 15.77 -0.18
C ARG A 8 10.32 14.52 0.07
N ALA A 9 11.54 14.51 -0.44
CA ALA A 9 12.51 13.49 -0.09
C ALA A 9 12.82 13.58 1.42
N PHE A 10 13.02 12.43 2.05
CA PHE A 10 13.47 12.33 3.43
C PHE A 10 14.53 11.23 3.56
N ARG A 11 15.28 11.29 4.66
CA ARG A 11 16.22 10.23 5.05
C ARG A 11 15.79 9.67 6.40
N SER A 12 15.94 8.36 6.56
CA SER A 12 15.64 7.66 7.82
C SER A 12 16.55 6.47 7.99
N LYS A 13 16.88 6.13 9.23
CA LYS A 13 17.38 4.80 9.58
C LYS A 13 16.17 3.92 9.90
N LEU A 14 16.14 2.72 9.35
CA LEU A 14 15.05 1.77 9.53
C LEU A 14 15.61 0.43 9.98
N PRO A 15 14.84 -0.34 10.76
CA PRO A 15 15.25 -1.69 11.12
C PRO A 15 15.28 -2.59 9.89
N THR A 16 16.12 -3.62 9.94
CA THR A 16 16.17 -4.69 8.96
C THR A 16 15.58 -5.96 9.56
N HIS A 17 15.04 -6.83 8.72
CA HIS A 17 14.61 -8.15 9.15
C HIS A 17 15.83 -8.95 9.64
N PRO A 18 15.74 -9.65 10.80
CA PRO A 18 16.89 -10.35 11.39
C PRO A 18 17.50 -11.45 10.50
N SER A 19 16.69 -12.10 9.68
CA SER A 19 17.10 -13.27 8.88
C SER A 19 17.19 -13.03 7.37
N ASP A 20 16.47 -12.04 6.84
CA ASP A 20 16.13 -12.02 5.40
C ASP A 20 16.61 -10.75 4.67
N ASN A 21 17.53 -10.00 5.26
CA ASN A 21 18.23 -8.87 4.63
C ASN A 21 17.32 -7.84 3.93
N TYR A 22 16.08 -7.66 4.40
CA TYR A 22 15.16 -6.63 3.88
C TYR A 22 14.83 -5.57 4.94
N VAL A 23 14.45 -4.38 4.48
CA VAL A 23 14.14 -3.24 5.35
C VAL A 23 12.68 -3.29 5.79
N LEU A 24 12.46 -3.07 7.09
CA LEU A 24 11.15 -3.05 7.72
C LEU A 24 10.61 -1.61 7.85
N PRO A 25 9.28 -1.42 7.76
CA PRO A 25 8.66 -0.14 8.12
C PRO A 25 8.84 0.15 9.63
N SER A 26 8.63 1.39 10.03
CA SER A 26 8.63 1.80 11.44
C SER A 26 7.45 2.72 11.73
N ILE A 27 6.47 2.17 12.45
CA ILE A 27 5.20 2.83 12.80
C ILE A 27 5.42 3.99 13.78
N ASP A 28 6.44 3.88 14.64
CA ASP A 28 6.78 4.87 15.67
C ASP A 28 7.17 6.22 15.06
N ILE A 29 7.97 6.18 13.98
CA ILE A 29 8.39 7.37 13.22
C ILE A 29 7.56 7.59 11.95
N ASP A 30 6.40 6.93 11.87
CA ASP A 30 5.43 7.01 10.78
C ASP A 30 6.06 6.79 9.40
N VAL A 31 6.93 5.79 9.27
CA VAL A 31 7.51 5.36 8.00
C VAL A 31 6.90 4.02 7.61
N LEU A 32 6.06 4.03 6.58
CA LEU A 32 5.30 2.89 6.10
C LEU A 32 5.87 2.38 4.79
N LYS A 33 5.61 1.10 4.48
CA LYS A 33 5.98 0.49 3.21
C LYS A 33 4.84 0.65 2.21
N LEU A 34 5.19 1.03 0.99
CA LEU A 34 4.27 1.18 -0.14
C LEU A 34 4.71 0.26 -1.28
N VAL A 35 3.75 -0.41 -1.91
CA VAL A 35 3.98 -1.29 -3.05
C VAL A 35 3.06 -0.89 -4.20
N VAL A 36 3.62 -0.80 -5.41
CA VAL A 36 2.86 -0.63 -6.66
C VAL A 36 3.05 -1.88 -7.49
N ILE A 37 1.97 -2.51 -7.93
CA ILE A 37 1.99 -3.81 -8.61
C ILE A 37 1.53 -3.61 -10.06
N ASP A 38 2.28 -4.10 -11.06
CA ASP A 38 1.79 -4.08 -12.44
C ASP A 38 0.58 -5.02 -12.60
N ARG A 39 -0.54 -4.48 -13.09
CA ARG A 39 -1.74 -5.28 -13.41
C ARG A 39 -2.03 -5.43 -14.89
N HIS A 40 -1.34 -4.68 -15.76
CA HIS A 40 -1.75 -4.54 -17.16
C HIS A 40 -0.99 -5.47 -18.09
N HIS A 41 0.26 -5.81 -17.76
CA HIS A 41 1.13 -6.54 -18.68
C HIS A 41 1.36 -8.00 -18.28
N VAL A 42 0.60 -8.51 -17.30
CA VAL A 42 0.75 -9.88 -16.76
C VAL A 42 2.20 -10.18 -16.36
N THR A 43 2.91 -9.17 -15.83
CA THR A 43 4.28 -9.33 -15.36
C THR A 43 4.28 -9.69 -13.87
N LYS A 44 5.48 -10.01 -13.35
CA LYS A 44 5.73 -10.12 -11.91
C LYS A 44 6.35 -8.84 -11.36
N ASN A 45 6.21 -7.71 -12.08
CA ASN A 45 6.86 -6.46 -11.71
C ASN A 45 6.08 -5.75 -10.61
N PHE A 46 6.82 -5.31 -9.60
CA PHE A 46 6.31 -4.42 -8.58
C PHE A 46 7.42 -3.48 -8.13
N GLY A 47 7.03 -2.26 -7.77
CA GLY A 47 7.91 -1.29 -7.13
C GLY A 47 7.64 -1.24 -5.64
N THR A 48 8.68 -1.12 -4.81
CA THR A 48 8.55 -0.89 -3.37
C THR A 48 9.17 0.44 -2.98
N ALA A 49 8.57 1.10 -1.99
CA ALA A 49 9.04 2.38 -1.48
C ALA A 49 8.69 2.55 0.00
N PHE A 50 9.28 3.57 0.62
CA PHE A 50 8.90 4.02 1.95
C PHE A 50 8.30 5.42 1.88
N VAL A 51 7.23 5.64 2.63
CA VAL A 51 6.54 6.93 2.73
C VAL A 51 6.36 7.32 4.18
N ARG A 52 6.26 8.63 4.43
CA ARG A 52 6.07 9.18 5.78
C ARG A 52 4.90 10.15 5.80
N GLY A 53 4.18 10.21 6.91
CA GLY A 53 3.13 11.20 7.15
C GLY A 53 1.71 10.68 7.01
N PHE A 54 1.48 9.35 7.01
CA PHE A 54 0.14 8.77 6.86
C PHE A 54 -0.55 8.48 8.20
N GLY A 55 0.23 8.35 9.28
CA GLY A 55 -0.30 8.11 10.63
C GLY A 55 -0.94 6.74 10.83
N LEU A 56 -0.82 5.81 9.87
CA LEU A 56 -1.43 4.48 9.97
C LEU A 56 -0.71 3.66 11.05
N LYS A 57 -1.46 3.17 12.04
CA LYS A 57 -0.91 2.42 13.19
C LYS A 57 -1.04 0.91 13.09
N ARG A 58 -1.89 0.41 12.20
CA ARG A 58 -2.02 -1.02 11.88
C ARG A 58 -2.66 -1.21 10.51
N GLY A 59 -2.42 -2.38 9.91
CA GLY A 59 -3.12 -2.80 8.71
C GLY A 59 -2.58 -2.16 7.43
N ALA A 60 -3.45 -2.13 6.41
CA ALA A 60 -3.13 -1.57 5.11
C ALA A 60 -4.32 -0.88 4.46
N ILE A 61 -4.01 0.03 3.55
CA ILE A 61 -4.96 0.67 2.63
C ILE A 61 -4.50 0.34 1.22
N ALA A 62 -5.42 -0.08 0.35
CA ALA A 62 -5.14 -0.34 -1.05
C ALA A 62 -6.12 0.40 -1.96
N CYS A 63 -5.66 0.81 -3.13
CA CYS A 63 -6.50 1.33 -4.20
C CYS A 63 -6.01 0.88 -5.58
N THR A 64 -6.94 0.78 -6.54
CA THR A 64 -6.61 0.59 -7.97
C THR A 64 -6.69 1.88 -8.77
N THR A 65 -7.17 2.96 -8.16
CA THR A 65 -7.16 4.28 -8.78
C THR A 65 -5.93 5.06 -8.31
N ASN A 66 -5.00 5.32 -9.21
CA ASN A 66 -3.87 6.21 -8.96
C ASN A 66 -3.63 7.04 -10.24
N CYS A 67 -2.86 8.12 -10.16
CA CYS A 67 -2.59 8.90 -11.36
C CYS A 67 -1.75 8.09 -12.36
N GLU A 68 -2.07 8.27 -13.65
CA GLU A 68 -1.35 7.74 -14.82
C GLU A 68 -1.56 6.25 -15.10
N ASN A 69 -1.07 5.34 -14.25
CA ASN A 69 -1.02 3.92 -14.61
C ASN A 69 -2.19 3.08 -14.10
N GLN A 70 -2.96 3.58 -13.14
CA GLN A 70 -4.05 2.85 -12.49
C GLN A 70 -3.61 1.49 -11.93
N ASN A 71 -2.34 1.30 -11.56
CA ASN A 71 -1.89 0.05 -10.94
C ASN A 71 -2.36 -0.04 -9.48
N PRO A 72 -2.61 -1.24 -8.93
CA PRO A 72 -2.85 -1.42 -7.51
C PRO A 72 -1.69 -0.84 -6.69
N VAL A 73 -2.03 0.03 -5.76
CA VAL A 73 -1.10 0.59 -4.77
C VAL A 73 -1.55 0.14 -3.40
N VAL A 74 -0.61 -0.37 -2.62
CA VAL A 74 -0.85 -0.83 -1.25
C VAL A 74 0.11 -0.10 -0.31
N LEU A 75 -0.42 0.52 0.73
CA LEU A 75 0.31 1.13 1.82
C LEU A 75 0.04 0.35 3.11
N ALA A 76 1.06 -0.02 3.86
CA ALA A 76 0.85 -0.86 5.04
C ALA A 76 1.87 -0.68 6.16
N THR A 77 1.51 -1.22 7.32
CA THR A 77 2.38 -1.36 8.49
C THR A 77 3.25 -2.61 8.48
N SER A 78 2.96 -3.61 7.64
CA SER A 78 3.74 -4.85 7.54
C SER A 78 3.62 -5.49 6.16
N ASP A 79 4.56 -6.37 5.80
CA ASP A 79 4.49 -7.13 4.54
C ASP A 79 3.32 -8.12 4.52
N VAL A 80 2.91 -8.62 5.68
CA VAL A 80 1.72 -9.47 5.83
C VAL A 80 0.44 -8.70 5.47
N ASP A 81 0.33 -7.46 5.96
CA ASP A 81 -0.81 -6.59 5.63
C ASP A 81 -0.80 -6.19 4.15
N ILE A 82 0.39 -6.01 3.54
CA ILE A 82 0.52 -5.78 2.09
C ILE A 82 -0.05 -6.96 1.32
N ALA A 83 0.42 -8.17 1.62
CA ALA A 83 0.01 -9.38 0.92
C ALA A 83 -1.51 -9.62 1.07
N PHE A 84 -2.04 -9.43 2.28
CA PHE A 84 -3.48 -9.56 2.53
C PHE A 84 -4.28 -8.52 1.73
N ALA A 85 -3.86 -7.25 1.74
CA ALA A 85 -4.59 -6.20 1.04
C ALA A 85 -4.51 -6.35 -0.50
N ALA A 86 -3.35 -6.74 -1.03
CA ALA A 86 -3.16 -7.01 -2.45
C ALA A 86 -4.07 -8.14 -2.94
N ARG A 87 -4.20 -9.22 -2.16
CA ARG A 87 -5.14 -10.31 -2.48
C ARG A 87 -6.59 -9.83 -2.40
N ALA A 88 -6.96 -9.14 -1.33
CA ALA A 88 -8.34 -8.71 -1.12
C ALA A 88 -8.81 -7.68 -2.18
N ILE A 89 -7.95 -6.76 -2.64
CA ILE A 89 -8.33 -5.82 -3.72
C ILE A 89 -8.39 -6.49 -5.09
N HIS A 90 -7.60 -7.55 -5.31
CA HIS A 90 -7.72 -8.39 -6.50
C HIS A 90 -9.05 -9.16 -6.50
N GLU A 91 -9.41 -9.78 -5.39
CA GLU A 91 -10.70 -10.48 -5.21
C GLU A 91 -11.90 -9.54 -5.35
N LEU A 92 -11.77 -8.28 -4.95
CA LEU A 92 -12.79 -7.24 -5.15
C LEU A 92 -13.00 -6.85 -6.62
N GLY A 93 -12.06 -7.18 -7.53
CA GLY A 93 -12.10 -6.71 -8.92
C GLY A 93 -11.65 -5.26 -9.12
N GLY A 94 -11.11 -4.63 -8.08
CA GLY A 94 -10.65 -3.24 -8.08
C GLY A 94 -11.53 -2.30 -7.25
N GLY A 95 -10.94 -1.17 -6.86
CA GLY A 95 -11.57 -0.15 -6.05
C GLY A 95 -10.68 0.36 -4.92
N TYR A 96 -11.24 0.45 -3.73
CA TYR A 96 -10.53 0.85 -2.50
C TYR A 96 -10.81 -0.14 -1.39
N ILE A 97 -9.80 -0.45 -0.57
CA ILE A 97 -9.97 -1.32 0.59
C ILE A 97 -9.15 -0.80 1.78
N ALA A 98 -9.67 -1.01 2.98
CA ALA A 98 -8.92 -0.91 4.23
C ALA A 98 -8.95 -2.26 4.95
N VAL A 99 -7.79 -2.72 5.44
CA VAL A 99 -7.65 -3.99 6.16
C VAL A 99 -6.92 -3.79 7.47
N ALA A 100 -7.22 -4.63 8.46
CA ALA A 100 -6.38 -4.81 9.64
C ALA A 100 -6.65 -6.18 10.26
N ASN A 101 -5.64 -6.75 10.93
CA ASN A 101 -5.76 -8.00 11.68
C ASN A 101 -6.32 -9.16 10.80
N GLY A 102 -5.89 -9.22 9.54
CA GLY A 102 -6.33 -10.25 8.58
C GLY A 102 -7.80 -10.15 8.17
N LYS A 103 -8.43 -8.97 8.27
CA LYS A 103 -9.82 -8.73 7.85
C LYS A 103 -9.95 -7.47 7.02
N VAL A 104 -10.89 -7.49 6.07
CA VAL A 104 -11.36 -6.28 5.39
C VAL A 104 -12.26 -5.51 6.35
N LEU A 105 -11.90 -4.26 6.66
CA LEU A 105 -12.67 -3.37 7.52
C LEU A 105 -13.66 -2.50 6.73
N GLY A 106 -13.36 -2.26 5.45
CA GLY A 106 -14.22 -1.52 4.54
C GLY A 106 -13.70 -1.63 3.12
N SER A 107 -14.62 -1.57 2.17
CA SER A 107 -14.32 -1.61 0.74
C SER A 107 -15.27 -0.74 -0.07
N VAL A 108 -14.78 -0.29 -1.21
CA VAL A 108 -15.54 0.40 -2.26
C VAL A 108 -15.18 -0.29 -3.55
N GLU A 109 -16.05 -1.14 -4.06
CA GLU A 109 -15.89 -1.76 -5.37
C GLU A 109 -16.03 -0.72 -6.49
N LEU A 110 -15.15 -0.81 -7.49
CA LEU A 110 -15.21 -0.07 -8.74
C LEU A 110 -15.17 -1.07 -9.91
N ALA A 111 -16.34 -1.62 -10.25
CA ALA A 111 -16.47 -2.76 -11.16
C ALA A 111 -15.96 -2.48 -12.59
N VAL A 112 -15.96 -1.22 -13.03
CA VAL A 112 -15.49 -0.86 -14.37
C VAL A 112 -14.01 -0.51 -14.31
N ALA A 113 -13.17 -1.46 -14.77
CA ALA A 113 -11.71 -1.35 -14.85
C ALA A 113 -10.99 -1.06 -13.51
N GLY A 114 -11.67 -1.19 -12.37
CA GLY A 114 -11.14 -0.75 -11.07
C GLY A 114 -11.09 0.77 -10.92
N CYS A 115 -11.87 1.52 -11.71
CA CYS A 115 -11.81 2.98 -11.77
C CYS A 115 -13.16 3.67 -11.62
N MET A 116 -14.27 3.02 -11.99
CA MET A 116 -15.61 3.56 -11.86
C MET A 116 -16.56 2.49 -11.31
N ARG A 117 -17.67 2.94 -10.73
CA ARG A 117 -18.77 2.06 -10.36
C ARG A 117 -19.64 1.70 -11.56
#